data_AF-A0A817SCU9-F1
#
_entry.id   AF-A0A817SCU9-F1
#
_cell.length_a   1.000
_cell.length_b   1.000
_cell.length_c   1.000
_cell.angle_alpha   90.00
_cell.angle_beta   90.00
_cell.angle_gamma   90.00
#
_symmetry.space_group_name_H-M   'P 1'
#
loop_
_entity.id
_entity.type
_entity.pdbx_description
1 polymer ?
#
loop_
_entity_poly.entity_id
_entity_poly.type
_entity_poly.pdbx_seq_one_letter_code
_entity_poly.pdbx_strand_id
1 'polypeptide(L)'
;GKSSRWMHDIALLQLSEPIVFNSFIRSICLPSANDTVKHGQRTFVTGWGSTQGTGSFRYLREVEVLIQSNDQCGLKSLRWETSLCAGLCENSTCDACQVNFRNLI
;
A
#
# COMPACT_ATOMS: atom_id res chain seq x y z
N GLY A 1 4.43 -27.98 -7.83
CA GLY A 1 5.31 -26.95 -7.25
C GLY A 1 4.59 -25.63 -7.22
N LYS A 2 4.41 -25.01 -6.03
CA LYS A 2 3.69 -23.73 -5.89
C LYS A 2 4.72 -22.60 -5.73
N SER A 3 4.91 -21.84 -6.80
CA SER A 3 5.92 -20.79 -6.99
C SER A 3 5.83 -19.63 -5.98
N SER A 4 6.98 -19.10 -5.61
CA SER A 4 7.30 -17.95 -4.74
C SER A 4 6.93 -16.58 -5.35
N ARG A 5 5.84 -16.50 -6.12
CA ARG A 5 5.56 -15.47 -7.13
C ARG A 5 5.55 -13.98 -6.69
N TRP A 6 5.58 -13.68 -5.39
CA TRP A 6 5.44 -12.30 -4.86
C TRP A 6 6.59 -11.88 -3.94
N MET A 7 7.65 -12.67 -3.85
CA MET A 7 8.85 -12.28 -3.09
C MET A 7 9.66 -11.27 -3.90
N HIS A 8 10.13 -10.21 -3.24
CA HIS A 8 10.90 -9.13 -3.88
C HIS A 8 10.17 -8.50 -5.08
N ASP A 9 8.83 -8.40 -5.01
CA ASP A 9 8.01 -7.80 -6.05
C ASP A 9 8.12 -6.26 -6.00
N ILE A 10 9.25 -5.75 -6.50
CA ILE A 10 9.60 -4.33 -6.53
C ILE A 10 10.55 -4.03 -7.70
N ALA A 11 10.47 -2.82 -8.25
CA ALA A 11 11.35 -2.34 -9.31
C ALA A 11 11.74 -0.86 -9.07
N LEU A 12 12.88 -0.45 -9.63
CA LEU A 12 13.33 0.94 -9.67
C LEU A 12 13.20 1.48 -11.10
N LEU A 13 12.71 2.71 -11.23
CA LEU A 13 12.62 3.44 -12.48
C LEU A 13 13.49 4.70 -12.40
N GLN A 14 14.37 4.88 -13.39
CA GLN A 14 15.18 6.08 -13.52
C GLN A 14 14.56 7.00 -14.58
N LEU A 15 14.27 8.24 -14.19
CA LEU A 15 13.80 9.25 -15.12
C LEU A 15 14.92 9.67 -16.09
N SER A 16 14.58 9.98 -17.34
CA SER A 16 15.55 10.48 -18.34
C SER A 16 16.12 11.83 -17.95
N GLU A 17 15.36 12.63 -17.19
CA GLU A 17 15.77 13.93 -16.68
C GLU A 17 15.38 14.09 -15.19
N PRO A 18 16.12 14.88 -14.39
CA PRO A 18 15.79 15.13 -13.00
C PRO A 18 14.44 15.84 -12.83
N ILE A 19 13.68 15.46 -11.80
CA ILE A 19 12.42 16.13 -11.46
C ILE A 19 12.67 17.40 -10.63
N VAL A 20 11.87 18.45 -10.85
CA VAL A 20 11.89 19.67 -10.05
C VAL A 20 10.82 19.60 -8.98
N PHE A 21 11.23 19.57 -7.70
CA PHE A 21 10.29 19.53 -6.57
C PHE A 21 9.55 20.85 -6.39
N ASN A 22 8.30 20.75 -5.93
CA ASN A 22 7.45 21.90 -5.63
C ASN A 22 6.37 21.52 -4.58
N SER A 23 5.34 22.36 -4.43
CA SER A 23 4.26 22.12 -3.47
C SER A 23 3.49 20.81 -3.73
N PHE A 24 3.40 20.36 -4.99
CA PHE A 24 2.67 19.19 -5.46
C PHE A 24 3.56 17.97 -5.76
N ILE A 25 4.88 18.15 -5.89
CA ILE A 25 5.83 17.09 -6.23
C ILE A 25 6.89 16.98 -5.12
N ARG A 26 6.88 15.87 -4.38
CA ARG A 26 7.84 15.57 -3.29
C ARG A 26 8.14 14.07 -3.24
N SER A 27 9.32 13.72 -2.74
CA SER A 27 9.71 12.33 -2.47
C SER A 27 9.07 11.79 -1.18
N ILE A 28 8.89 10.48 -1.11
CA ILE A 28 8.58 9.78 0.15
C ILE A 28 9.87 9.37 0.87
N CYS A 29 9.81 9.22 2.19
CA CYS A 29 10.91 8.66 2.98
C CYS A 29 11.00 7.14 2.77
N LEU A 30 12.22 6.60 2.73
CA LEU A 30 12.47 5.17 2.83
C LEU A 30 12.65 4.76 4.30
N PRO A 31 12.09 3.62 4.73
CA PRO A 31 12.36 3.10 6.06
C PRO A 31 13.83 2.67 6.20
N SER A 32 14.35 2.73 7.43
CA SER A 32 15.62 2.12 7.79
C SER A 32 15.49 0.60 7.82
N ALA A 33 16.59 -0.12 7.62
CA ALA A 33 16.59 -1.60 7.61
C ALA A 33 16.07 -2.23 8.92
N ASN A 34 16.11 -1.51 10.03
CA ASN A 34 15.67 -1.97 11.35
C ASN A 34 14.31 -1.39 11.76
N ASP A 35 13.66 -0.60 10.89
CA ASP A 35 12.33 -0.08 11.20
C ASP A 35 11.32 -1.22 11.22
N THR A 36 10.47 -1.21 12.24
CA THR A 36 9.45 -2.25 12.42
C THR A 36 8.07 -1.64 12.26
N VAL A 37 7.24 -2.29 11.44
CA VAL A 37 5.83 -1.92 11.27
C VAL A 37 5.01 -2.74 12.25
N LYS A 38 4.22 -2.06 13.08
CA LYS A 38 3.50 -2.71 14.19
C LYS A 38 2.10 -3.16 13.77
N HIS A 39 1.64 -4.27 14.35
CA HIS A 39 0.22 -4.65 14.28
C HIS A 39 -0.68 -3.50 14.77
N GLY A 40 -1.77 -3.25 14.05
CA GLY A 40 -2.72 -2.17 14.36
C GLY A 40 -2.23 -0.77 13.98
N GLN A 41 -1.03 -0.63 13.40
CA GLN A 41 -0.57 0.65 12.90
C GLN A 41 -1.47 1.13 11.76
N ARG A 42 -2.00 2.35 11.88
CA ARG A 42 -2.75 3.02 10.81
C ARG A 42 -1.80 3.41 9.69
N THR A 43 -2.18 3.09 8.47
CA THR A 43 -1.47 3.45 7.25
C THR A 43 -2.46 3.77 6.14
N PHE A 44 -1.98 4.37 5.05
CA PHE A 44 -2.81 4.80 3.94
C PHE A 44 -2.35 4.14 2.65
N VAL A 45 -3.32 3.70 1.85
CA VAL A 45 -3.10 3.28 0.46
C VAL A 45 -3.76 4.31 -0.44
N THR A 46 -2.99 4.89 -1.36
CA THR A 46 -3.46 5.96 -2.26
C THR A 46 -3.34 5.56 -3.72
N GLY A 47 -4.27 5.99 -4.56
CA GLY A 47 -4.16 5.83 -6.00
C GLY A 47 -5.44 6.15 -6.77
N TRP A 48 -5.40 5.89 -8.07
CA TRP A 48 -6.53 6.03 -9.00
C TRP A 48 -7.07 4.65 -9.44
N GLY A 49 -6.89 3.62 -8.62
CA GLY A 49 -7.28 2.25 -8.95
C GLY A 49 -8.78 2.08 -9.22
N SER A 50 -9.13 0.99 -9.93
CA SER A 50 -10.53 0.61 -10.15
C SER A 50 -11.19 0.21 -8.85
N THR A 51 -12.21 0.99 -8.48
CA THR A 51 -13.08 0.68 -7.35
C THR A 51 -14.34 0.03 -7.88
N GLN A 52 -14.82 -1.03 -7.24
CA GLN A 52 -16.11 -1.61 -7.60
C GLN A 52 -17.23 -0.55 -7.43
N GLY A 53 -17.73 0.03 -8.53
CA GLY A 53 -18.96 0.84 -8.52
C GLY A 53 -18.86 2.37 -8.57
N THR A 54 -17.67 3.03 -8.49
CA THR A 54 -17.63 4.52 -8.60
C THR A 54 -17.48 5.07 -10.01
N GLY A 55 -17.03 4.26 -10.98
CA GLY A 55 -16.92 4.63 -12.41
C GLY A 55 -16.02 5.82 -12.76
N SER A 56 -15.44 6.53 -11.78
CA SER A 56 -14.66 7.74 -12.01
C SER A 56 -13.25 7.58 -11.47
N PHE A 57 -12.26 7.80 -12.34
CA PHE A 57 -10.82 7.82 -12.02
C PHE A 57 -10.27 9.24 -11.96
N ARG A 58 -11.16 10.24 -11.88
CA ARG A 58 -10.79 11.66 -12.00
C ARG A 58 -9.99 12.17 -10.81
N TYR A 59 -10.30 11.66 -9.62
CA TYR A 59 -9.77 12.16 -8.37
C TYR A 59 -8.87 11.12 -7.72
N LEU A 60 -7.77 11.60 -7.12
CA LEU A 60 -6.92 10.76 -6.28
C LEU A 60 -7.71 10.35 -5.05
N ARG A 61 -7.54 9.10 -4.62
CA ARG A 61 -8.24 8.53 -3.49
C ARG A 61 -7.27 7.95 -2.49
N GLU A 62 -7.73 7.86 -1.25
CA GLU A 62 -7.04 7.16 -0.16
C GLU A 62 -7.99 6.29 0.65
N VAL A 63 -7.45 5.20 1.19
CA VAL A 63 -8.11 4.37 2.20
C VAL A 63 -7.15 4.21 3.38
N GLU A 64 -7.67 4.44 4.58
CA GLU A 64 -6.97 4.09 5.82
C GLU A 64 -7.10 2.60 6.03
N VAL A 65 -5.99 1.91 6.31
CA VAL A 65 -5.96 0.49 6.66
C VAL A 65 -5.06 0.27 7.87
N LEU A 66 -5.31 -0.82 8.58
CA LEU A 66 -4.55 -1.27 9.72
C LEU A 66 -3.63 -2.41 9.30
N ILE A 67 -2.37 -2.29 9.68
CA ILE A 67 -1.38 -3.37 9.52
C ILE A 67 -1.82 -4.58 10.34
N GLN A 68 -1.81 -5.75 9.70
CA GLN A 68 -2.12 -7.04 10.31
C GLN A 68 -0.85 -7.85 10.52
N SER A 69 -0.89 -8.79 11.46
CA SER A 69 0.25 -9.68 11.65
C SER A 69 0.30 -10.64 10.47
N ASN A 70 1.50 -11.04 10.08
CA ASN A 70 1.65 -11.95 8.96
C ASN A 70 1.01 -13.32 9.22
N ASP A 71 0.91 -13.72 10.49
CA ASP A 71 0.16 -14.89 10.95
C ASP A 71 -1.34 -14.78 10.67
N GLN A 72 -1.96 -13.64 10.99
CA GLN A 72 -3.38 -13.40 10.72
C GLN A 72 -3.70 -13.49 9.23
N CYS A 73 -2.74 -13.15 8.36
CA CYS A 73 -2.89 -13.22 6.92
C CYS A 73 -2.49 -14.57 6.31
N GLY A 74 -2.10 -15.55 7.13
CA GLY A 74 -1.69 -16.88 6.66
C GLY A 74 -0.49 -16.83 5.71
N LEU A 75 0.35 -15.80 5.82
CA LEU A 75 1.58 -15.73 5.04
C LEU A 75 2.55 -16.81 5.54
N LYS A 76 3.39 -17.33 4.65
CA LYS A 76 4.48 -18.25 5.03
C LYS A 76 5.72 -17.46 5.43
N SER A 77 6.59 -18.03 6.25
CA SER A 77 7.82 -17.38 6.76
C SER A 77 8.66 -16.69 5.67
N LEU A 78 8.89 -17.33 4.53
CA LEU A 78 9.64 -16.73 3.41
C LEU A 78 8.99 -15.45 2.83
N ARG A 79 7.66 -15.31 2.92
CA ARG A 79 6.95 -14.10 2.50
C ARG A 79 6.93 -13.04 3.61
N TRP A 80 7.15 -13.41 4.87
CA TRP A 80 7.14 -12.46 5.99
C TRP A 80 8.30 -11.47 5.90
N GLU A 81 9.44 -11.92 5.40
CA GLU A 81 10.64 -11.09 5.27
C GLU A 81 10.51 -10.04 4.15
N THR A 82 9.64 -10.28 3.17
CA THR A 82 9.53 -9.45 1.96
C THR A 82 8.16 -8.83 1.77
N SER A 83 7.23 -9.01 2.71
CA SER A 83 5.84 -8.57 2.57
C SER A 83 5.22 -8.20 3.91
N LEU A 84 4.33 -7.22 3.85
CA LEU A 84 3.48 -6.79 4.96
C LEU A 84 2.03 -7.07 4.61
N CYS A 85 1.20 -7.25 5.63
CA CYS A 85 -0.24 -7.42 5.46
C CYS A 85 -1.03 -6.22 6.00
N ALA A 86 -2.06 -5.82 5.26
CA ALA A 86 -3.03 -4.81 5.68
C ALA A 86 -4.40 -5.12 5.05
N GLY A 87 -5.49 -4.75 5.72
CA GLY A 87 -6.83 -5.02 5.18
C GLY A 87 -8.02 -4.79 6.13
N LEU A 88 -7.76 -4.29 7.34
CA LEU A 88 -8.81 -3.93 8.30
C LEU A 88 -8.86 -2.42 8.49
N CYS A 89 -10.04 -1.91 8.82
CA CYS A 89 -10.33 -0.55 9.27
C CYS A 89 -11.08 -0.64 10.60
N GLU A 90 -11.25 0.49 11.32
CA GLU A 90 -11.79 0.51 12.69
C GLU A 90 -12.94 -0.47 12.97
N ASN A 91 -13.88 -0.68 12.04
CA ASN A 91 -14.98 -1.64 12.21
C ASN A 91 -15.33 -2.46 10.94
N SER A 92 -14.41 -2.59 9.97
CA SER A 92 -14.71 -3.30 8.71
C SER A 92 -13.44 -3.81 8.02
N THR A 93 -13.61 -4.54 6.92
CA THR A 93 -12.54 -4.83 5.97
C THR A 93 -12.48 -3.69 4.95
N CYS A 94 -11.28 -3.18 4.69
CA CYS A 94 -11.06 -2.29 3.54
C CYS A 94 -9.83 -2.76 2.79
N ASP A 95 -9.85 -2.60 1.48
CA ASP A 95 -8.74 -2.98 0.63
C ASP A 95 -8.51 -1.89 -0.44
N ALA A 96 -7.46 -2.07 -1.23
CA ALA A 96 -7.13 -1.16 -2.32
C ALA A 96 -8.12 -1.18 -3.50
N CYS A 97 -9.12 -2.06 -3.49
CA CYS A 97 -10.08 -2.31 -4.58
C CYS A 97 -11.55 -1.96 -4.20
N GLN A 98 -11.85 -1.72 -2.93
CA GLN A 98 -13.20 -1.53 -2.39
C GLN A 98 -13.53 -0.07 -2.11
N VAL A 99 -14.79 0.28 -2.33
CA VAL A 99 -15.36 1.62 -2.53
C VAL A 99 -15.24 2.63 -1.36
N ASN A 100 -14.69 2.24 -0.20
CA ASN A 100 -14.65 3.09 1.00
C ASN A 100 -13.42 4.02 1.01
N PHE A 101 -13.32 4.86 -0.03
CA PHE A 101 -12.22 5.82 -0.17
C PHE A 101 -12.66 7.25 0.16
N ARG A 102 -11.71 8.07 0.64
CA ARG A 102 -11.85 9.53 0.68
C ARG A 102 -11.22 10.12 -0.58
N ASN A 103 -11.88 11.11 -1.18
CA ASN A 103 -11.31 11.87 -2.31
C ASN A 103 -10.33 12.91 -1.75
N LEU A 104 -9.14 13.01 -2.34
CA LEU A 104 -8.07 13.87 -1.81
C LEU A 104 -7.93 15.23 -2.49
N ILE A 105 -8.70 15.51 -3.54
CA ILE A 105 -8.74 16.78 -4.29
C ILE A 105 -9.91 16.75 -5.25
#